data_AF-A0A832WQM3-F1
#
_entry.id   AF-A0A832WQM3-F1
#
_cell.length_a   1.000
_cell.length_b   1.000
_cell.length_c   1.000
_cell.angle_alpha   90.00
_cell.angle_beta   90.00
_cell.angle_gamma   90.00
#
_symmetry.space_group_name_H-M   'P 1'
#
loop_
_entity.id
_entity.type
_entity.pdbx_description
1 polymer ?
#
loop_
_entity_poly.entity_id
_entity_poly.type
_entity_poly.pdbx_seq_one_letter_code
_entity_poly.pdbx_strand_id
1 'polypeptide(L)'
;MKLKIVPPPSPYKGKRYAVVSKKNAEYLGDYARIITKTKEIVLKVGVSNKIDDNEIGISRLFISGEDEAEVEPKKIEESREVVIKTPLRIDGLEDYIRKILFKQPIYEGEKIFIPFIHGKIEIEIKKVDNQLGFIGKSTLIILV
;
A
#
# COMPACT_ATOMS: atom_id res chain seq x y z
N MET A 1 10.71 -14.57 5.68
CA MET A 1 9.93 -15.57 6.45
C MET A 1 8.76 -16.06 5.61
N LYS A 2 8.29 -17.30 5.78
CA LYS A 2 7.17 -17.83 5.00
C LYS A 2 5.88 -17.79 5.83
N LEU A 3 4.84 -17.14 5.32
CA LEU A 3 3.55 -16.97 6.01
C LEU A 3 2.39 -17.43 5.13
N LYS A 4 1.36 -18.00 5.76
CA LYS A 4 0.09 -18.36 5.10
C LYS A 4 -0.74 -17.11 4.86
N ILE A 5 -1.25 -16.94 3.65
CA ILE A 5 -2.09 -15.80 3.30
C ILE A 5 -3.52 -16.07 3.79
N VAL A 6 -4.07 -15.12 4.54
CA VAL A 6 -5.46 -15.16 5.01
C VAL A 6 -6.19 -13.85 4.69
N PRO A 7 -7.54 -13.83 4.68
CA PRO A 7 -8.29 -12.60 4.57
C PRO A 7 -7.99 -11.66 5.75
N PRO A 8 -7.74 -10.36 5.52
CA PRO A 8 -7.40 -9.44 6.59
C PRO A 8 -8.62 -9.17 7.49
N PRO A 9 -8.44 -9.09 8.83
CA PRO A 9 -9.51 -8.75 9.74
C PRO A 9 -9.91 -7.28 9.63
N SER A 10 -11.09 -6.92 10.14
CA SER A 10 -11.45 -5.50 10.33
C SER A 10 -10.47 -4.83 11.32
N PRO A 11 -10.05 -3.57 11.10
CA PRO A 11 -10.54 -2.62 10.09
C PRO A 11 -9.75 -2.63 8.76
N TYR A 12 -8.96 -3.66 8.48
CA TYR A 12 -8.07 -3.75 7.32
C TYR A 12 -8.71 -4.43 6.09
N LYS A 13 -9.95 -4.91 6.19
CA LYS A 13 -10.70 -5.47 5.06
C LYS A 13 -10.68 -4.52 3.85
N GLY A 14 -10.21 -5.03 2.72
CA GLY A 14 -10.14 -4.27 1.45
C GLY A 14 -9.08 -3.16 1.42
N LYS A 15 -8.25 -3.01 2.46
CA LYS A 15 -7.20 -1.99 2.53
C LYS A 15 -5.86 -2.54 2.09
N ARG A 16 -4.97 -1.63 1.66
CA ARG A 16 -3.62 -1.92 1.17
C ARG A 16 -2.63 -2.13 2.33
N TYR A 17 -2.86 -3.16 3.13
CA TYR A 17 -2.01 -3.50 4.27
C TYR A 17 -1.58 -4.98 4.23
N ALA A 18 -0.39 -5.24 4.73
CA ALA A 18 0.06 -6.54 5.19
C ALA A 18 -0.23 -6.63 6.69
N VAL A 19 -1.30 -7.31 7.08
CA VAL A 19 -1.71 -7.39 8.48
C VAL A 19 -1.06 -8.61 9.12
N VAL A 20 -0.30 -8.41 10.19
CA VAL A 20 0.45 -9.48 10.87
C VAL A 20 0.19 -9.45 12.38
N SER A 21 0.66 -10.49 13.07
CA SER A 21 0.72 -10.50 14.52
C SER A 21 1.67 -9.42 15.05
N LYS A 22 1.55 -9.05 16.32
CA LYS A 22 2.42 -8.04 16.94
C LYS A 22 3.90 -8.41 16.84
N LYS A 23 4.23 -9.68 17.09
CA LYS A 23 5.60 -10.19 17.02
C LYS A 23 6.19 -10.05 15.62
N ASN A 24 5.43 -10.39 14.59
CA ASN A 24 5.90 -10.26 13.20
C ASN A 24 6.05 -8.79 12.81
N ALA A 25 5.20 -7.89 13.31
CA ALA A 25 5.34 -6.45 13.06
C ALA A 25 6.63 -5.87 13.65
N GLU A 26 7.04 -6.32 14.85
CA GLU A 26 8.31 -5.90 15.46
C GLU A 26 9.52 -6.28 14.60
N TYR A 27 9.45 -7.39 13.87
CA TYR A 27 10.49 -7.81 12.92
C TYR A 27 10.40 -7.06 11.58
N LEU A 28 9.19 -6.92 11.00
CA LEU A 28 9.00 -6.35 9.67
C LEU A 28 9.13 -4.82 9.63
N GLY A 29 8.83 -4.12 10.73
CA GLY A 29 8.79 -2.67 10.79
C GLY A 29 7.57 -2.08 10.08
N ASP A 30 7.75 -0.92 9.43
CA ASP A 30 6.63 -0.16 8.83
C ASP A 30 6.13 -0.75 7.50
N TYR A 31 6.99 -1.44 6.76
CA TYR A 31 6.67 -1.98 5.44
C TYR A 31 7.26 -3.38 5.26
N ALA A 32 6.50 -4.23 4.57
CA ALA A 32 6.89 -5.59 4.25
C ALA A 32 6.87 -5.78 2.74
N ARG A 33 7.94 -6.38 2.20
CA ARG A 33 7.95 -6.90 0.83
C ARG A 33 7.34 -8.30 0.86
N ILE A 34 6.32 -8.51 0.04
CA ILE A 34 5.58 -9.75 -0.10
C ILE A 34 5.90 -10.34 -1.46
N ILE A 35 6.42 -11.56 -1.46
CA ILE A 35 6.82 -12.29 -2.66
C ILE A 35 5.97 -13.57 -2.71
N THR A 36 5.16 -13.70 -3.75
CA THR A 36 4.42 -14.91 -4.10
C THR A 36 4.96 -15.51 -5.39
N LYS A 37 4.36 -16.60 -5.87
CA LYS A 37 4.78 -17.23 -7.13
C LYS A 37 4.58 -16.29 -8.33
N THR A 38 3.54 -15.46 -8.29
CA THR A 38 3.13 -14.64 -9.43
C THR A 38 3.29 -13.15 -9.23
N LYS A 39 3.54 -12.70 -7.98
CA LYS A 39 3.51 -11.28 -7.65
C LYS A 39 4.51 -10.92 -6.58
N GLU A 40 5.11 -9.76 -6.78
CA GLU A 40 5.87 -9.07 -5.75
C GLU A 40 5.20 -7.72 -5.46
N ILE A 41 5.00 -7.39 -4.18
CA ILE A 41 4.42 -6.12 -3.77
C ILE A 41 4.94 -5.72 -2.39
N VAL A 42 5.15 -4.42 -2.18
CA VAL A 42 5.44 -3.86 -0.87
C VAL A 42 4.16 -3.27 -0.30
N LEU A 43 3.85 -3.65 0.93
CA LEU A 43 2.65 -3.21 1.65
C LEU A 43 3.05 -2.59 2.98
N LYS A 44 2.25 -1.62 3.43
CA LYS A 44 2.35 -1.09 4.79
C LYS A 44 1.94 -2.16 5.79
N VAL A 45 2.71 -2.30 6.86
CA VAL A 45 2.42 -3.27 7.91
C VAL A 45 1.28 -2.73 8.79
N GLY A 46 0.30 -3.60 9.02
CA GLY A 46 -0.77 -3.40 10.00
C GLY A 46 -0.67 -4.48 11.08
N VAL A 47 -1.15 -4.17 12.28
CA VAL A 47 -1.13 -5.12 13.41
C VAL A 47 -2.53 -5.54 13.77
N SER A 48 -2.75 -6.83 13.99
CA SER A 48 -4.00 -7.36 14.54
C SER A 48 -3.76 -8.59 15.42
N ASN A 49 -4.45 -8.65 16.56
CA ASN A 49 -4.46 -9.83 17.44
C ASN A 49 -5.32 -11.00 16.88
N LYS A 50 -5.89 -10.83 15.69
CA LYS A 50 -6.68 -11.85 14.98
C LYS A 50 -5.88 -12.54 13.86
N ILE A 51 -4.58 -12.26 13.77
CA ILE A 51 -3.64 -12.89 12.84
C ILE A 51 -2.63 -13.65 13.68
N ASP A 52 -2.48 -14.93 13.38
CA ASP A 52 -1.51 -15.80 14.04
C ASP A 52 -0.07 -15.53 13.54
N ASP A 53 0.94 -15.95 14.31
CA ASP A 53 2.35 -15.73 13.99
C ASP A 53 2.81 -16.38 12.67
N ASN A 54 2.09 -17.38 12.17
CA ASN A 54 2.35 -18.06 10.90
C ASN A 54 1.47 -17.53 9.74
N GLU A 55 0.66 -16.50 9.98
CA GLU A 55 -0.30 -15.94 9.03
C GLU A 55 0.02 -14.49 8.64
N ILE A 56 -0.48 -14.09 7.47
CA ILE A 56 -0.50 -12.72 7.00
C ILE A 56 -1.84 -12.40 6.35
N GLY A 57 -2.52 -11.39 6.88
CA GLY A 57 -3.77 -10.86 6.37
C GLY A 57 -3.53 -9.95 5.17
N ILE A 58 -3.92 -10.37 3.96
CA ILE A 58 -3.80 -9.57 2.73
C ILE A 58 -5.10 -9.63 1.93
N SER A 59 -5.59 -8.47 1.48
CA SER A 59 -6.80 -8.44 0.66
C SER A 59 -6.58 -9.11 -0.69
N ARG A 60 -7.56 -9.90 -1.13
CA ARG A 60 -7.57 -10.55 -2.46
C ARG A 60 -7.48 -9.58 -3.64
N LEU A 61 -7.76 -8.29 -3.41
CA LEU A 61 -7.57 -7.23 -4.40
C LEU A 61 -6.08 -7.02 -4.76
N PHE A 62 -5.17 -7.33 -3.85
CA PHE A 62 -3.73 -7.15 -4.05
C PHE A 62 -3.03 -8.46 -4.38
N ILE A 63 -3.45 -9.58 -3.79
CA ILE A 63 -2.88 -10.91 -4.05
C ILE A 63 -4.03 -11.92 -4.15
N SER A 64 -4.18 -12.57 -5.30
CA SER A 64 -5.28 -13.52 -5.56
C SER A 64 -4.71 -14.86 -6.03
N GLY A 65 -5.32 -15.98 -5.59
CA GLY A 65 -4.92 -17.33 -5.99
C GLY A 65 -3.64 -17.86 -5.36
N GLU A 66 -3.16 -17.22 -4.29
CA GLU A 66 -1.95 -17.60 -3.56
C GLU A 66 -2.32 -17.93 -2.12
N ASP A 67 -1.78 -19.04 -1.61
CA ASP A 67 -2.04 -19.51 -0.23
C ASP A 67 -0.90 -19.17 0.74
N GLU A 68 0.27 -18.79 0.21
CA GLU A 68 1.47 -18.51 0.97
C GLU A 68 2.31 -17.40 0.31
N ALA A 69 3.09 -16.71 1.12
CA ALA A 69 4.06 -15.71 0.67
C ALA A 69 5.36 -15.81 1.45
N GLU A 70 6.46 -15.48 0.78
CA GLU A 70 7.67 -15.04 1.46
C GLU A 70 7.56 -13.55 1.79
N VAL A 71 7.89 -13.21 3.03
CA VAL A 71 7.71 -11.89 3.62
C VAL A 71 9.01 -11.45 4.26
N GLU A 72 9.49 -10.28 3.86
CA GLU A 72 10.73 -9.69 4.39
C GLU A 72 10.54 -8.20 4.76
N PRO A 73 11.32 -7.68 5.73
CA PRO A 73 11.29 -6.26 6.07
C PRO A 73 11.72 -5.43 4.86
N LYS A 74 11.01 -4.33 4.60
CA LYS A 74 11.39 -3.38 3.55
C LYS A 74 11.47 -1.98 4.13
N LYS A 75 12.59 -1.32 3.90
CA LYS A 75 12.69 0.14 4.11
C LYS A 75 12.24 0.84 2.83
N ILE A 76 11.35 1.81 3.00
CA ILE A 76 10.91 2.74 1.96
C ILE A 76 11.15 4.14 2.49
N GLU A 77 11.61 5.03 1.63
CA GLU A 77 11.85 6.42 1.98
C GLU A 77 10.66 7.29 1.56
N GLU A 78 10.50 8.41 2.26
CA GLU A 78 9.57 9.44 1.84
C GLU A 78 10.07 10.05 0.53
N SER A 79 9.21 10.09 -0.49
CA SER A 79 9.58 10.79 -1.72
C SER A 79 9.55 12.28 -1.49
N ARG A 80 10.58 13.01 -1.96
CA ARG A 80 10.61 14.47 -1.87
C ARG A 80 9.56 15.10 -2.77
N GLU A 81 9.37 14.50 -3.95
CA GLU A 81 8.40 14.92 -4.95
C GLU A 81 7.63 13.69 -5.46
N VAL A 82 6.32 13.84 -5.60
CA VAL A 82 5.45 12.86 -6.25
C VAL A 82 4.62 13.58 -7.31
N VAL A 83 4.69 13.09 -8.55
CA VAL A 83 3.88 13.60 -9.65
C VAL A 83 2.76 12.63 -9.93
N ILE A 84 1.52 13.13 -9.95
CA ILE A 84 0.32 12.33 -10.18
C ILE A 84 -0.44 12.90 -11.37
N LYS A 85 -0.94 12.03 -12.24
CA LYS A 85 -1.89 12.38 -13.30
C LYS A 85 -3.29 11.91 -12.93
N THR A 86 -4.30 12.76 -13.13
CA THR A 86 -5.72 12.46 -12.84
C THR A 86 -6.60 13.15 -13.88
N PRO A 87 -7.72 12.55 -14.33
CA PRO A 87 -8.61 13.18 -15.30
C PRO A 87 -9.45 14.34 -14.72
N LEU A 88 -9.35 14.61 -13.42
CA LEU A 88 -10.23 15.53 -12.72
C LEU A 88 -9.44 16.62 -12.00
N ARG A 89 -9.81 17.88 -12.27
CA ARG A 89 -9.39 19.02 -11.46
C ARG A 89 -10.52 19.41 -10.52
N ILE A 90 -10.31 19.25 -9.23
CA ILE A 90 -11.25 19.68 -8.19
C ILE A 90 -10.48 20.29 -7.03
N ASP A 91 -11.13 21.21 -6.32
CA ASP A 91 -10.57 21.80 -5.11
C ASP A 91 -10.44 20.74 -4.00
N GLY A 92 -9.32 20.77 -3.28
CA GLY A 92 -9.04 19.81 -2.21
C GLY A 92 -8.63 18.41 -2.65
N LEU A 93 -8.45 18.14 -3.96
CA LEU A 93 -7.99 16.83 -4.45
C LEU A 93 -6.64 16.44 -3.85
N GLU A 94 -5.71 17.40 -3.76
CA GLU A 94 -4.39 17.18 -3.17
C GLU A 94 -4.48 16.68 -1.74
N ASP A 95 -5.21 17.40 -0.87
CA ASP A 95 -5.38 17.01 0.54
C ASP A 95 -6.05 15.64 0.67
N TYR A 96 -7.00 15.36 -0.23
CA TYR A 96 -7.70 14.08 -0.27
C TYR A 96 -6.77 12.92 -0.67
N ILE A 97 -5.96 13.09 -1.72
CA ILE A 97 -4.95 12.11 -2.14
C ILE A 97 -3.94 11.89 -1.01
N ARG A 98 -3.43 12.98 -0.41
CA ARG A 98 -2.50 12.90 0.72
C ARG A 98 -3.09 12.09 1.85
N LYS A 99 -4.35 12.35 2.23
CA LYS A 99 -5.03 11.61 3.30
C LYS A 99 -5.16 10.11 3.01
N ILE A 100 -5.49 9.73 1.77
CA ILE A 100 -5.68 8.32 1.39
C ILE A 100 -4.35 7.57 1.27
N LEU A 101 -3.36 8.19 0.64
CA LEU A 101 -2.08 7.57 0.33
C LEU A 101 -0.99 7.89 1.37
N PHE A 102 -1.34 8.52 2.49
CA PHE A 102 -0.38 8.89 3.52
C PHE A 102 0.41 7.67 4.01
N LYS A 103 1.72 7.72 3.80
CA LYS A 103 2.65 6.61 4.11
C LYS A 103 2.24 5.27 3.48
N GLN A 104 1.50 5.27 2.38
CA GLN A 104 1.24 4.06 1.59
C GLN A 104 2.38 3.89 0.58
N PRO A 105 2.91 2.67 0.39
CA PRO A 105 3.84 2.39 -0.70
C PRO A 105 3.16 2.68 -2.04
N ILE A 106 3.82 3.48 -2.87
CA ILE A 106 3.41 3.81 -4.23
C ILE A 106 4.57 3.56 -5.19
N TYR A 107 4.25 3.06 -6.38
CA TYR A 107 5.23 2.81 -7.43
C TYR A 107 5.10 3.82 -8.57
N GLU A 108 6.21 4.16 -9.19
CA GLU A 108 6.17 4.88 -10.47
C GLU A 108 5.48 4.02 -11.54
N GLY A 109 4.60 4.64 -12.33
CA GLY A 109 3.75 3.98 -13.32
C GLY A 109 2.49 3.33 -12.72
N GLU A 110 2.31 3.34 -11.40
CA GLU A 110 1.16 2.71 -10.77
C GLU A 110 -0.14 3.47 -11.04
N LYS A 111 -1.20 2.73 -11.34
CA LYS A 111 -2.57 3.23 -11.36
C LYS A 111 -3.31 2.87 -10.08
N ILE A 112 -3.81 3.87 -9.37
CA ILE A 112 -4.51 3.71 -8.10
C ILE A 112 -5.92 4.26 -8.24
N PHE A 113 -6.91 3.47 -7.81
CA PHE A 113 -8.30 3.91 -7.74
C PHE A 113 -8.62 4.38 -6.33
N ILE A 114 -8.71 5.69 -6.14
CA ILE A 114 -9.13 6.28 -4.87
C ILE A 114 -10.65 6.41 -4.84
N PRO A 115 -11.34 6.02 -3.76
CA PRO A 115 -12.77 6.33 -3.60
C PRO A 115 -13.00 7.83 -3.76
N PHE A 116 -14.07 8.24 -4.41
CA PHE A 116 -14.45 9.65 -4.52
C PHE A 116 -15.98 9.73 -4.61
N ILE A 117 -16.58 10.89 -4.32
CA ILE A 117 -18.03 11.06 -4.17
C ILE A 117 -18.79 10.33 -5.30
N HIS A 118 -19.63 9.34 -4.96
CA HIS A 118 -20.38 8.44 -5.86
C HIS A 118 -19.55 7.57 -6.84
N GLY A 119 -18.26 7.30 -6.58
CA GLY A 119 -17.44 6.46 -7.45
C GLY A 119 -15.98 6.30 -7.00
N LYS A 120 -15.09 6.24 -7.99
CA LYS A 120 -13.64 6.19 -7.80
C LYS A 120 -12.96 7.08 -8.84
N ILE A 121 -11.84 7.69 -8.48
CA ILE A 121 -10.95 8.38 -9.41
C ILE A 121 -9.75 7.48 -9.66
N GLU A 122 -9.43 7.26 -10.93
CA GLU A 122 -8.13 6.69 -11.32
C GLU A 122 -7.09 7.81 -11.26
N ILE A 123 -6.04 7.59 -10.47
CA ILE A 123 -4.83 8.41 -10.47
C ILE A 123 -3.66 7.56 -10.96
N GLU A 124 -2.76 8.16 -11.71
CA GLU A 124 -1.55 7.51 -12.21
C GLU A 124 -0.32 8.19 -11.59
N ILE A 125 0.54 7.41 -10.94
CA ILE A 125 1.79 7.90 -10.35
C ILE A 125 2.81 8.05 -11.48
N LYS A 126 3.15 9.28 -11.86
CA LYS A 126 4.07 9.57 -12.96
C LYS A 126 5.53 9.64 -12.54
N LYS A 127 5.79 10.01 -11.29
CA LYS A 127 7.14 10.13 -10.76
C LYS A 127 7.14 9.91 -9.26
N VAL A 128 8.07 9.08 -8.81
CA VAL A 128 8.37 8.81 -7.40
C VAL A 128 9.89 8.62 -7.27
N ASP A 129 10.50 9.22 -6.25
CA ASP A 129 11.93 9.00 -5.98
C ASP A 129 12.23 7.49 -5.87
N ASN A 130 13.27 7.02 -6.56
CA ASN A 130 13.73 5.61 -6.55
C ASN A 130 12.67 4.59 -7.03
N GLN A 131 11.67 4.98 -7.84
CA GLN A 131 10.58 4.14 -8.36
C GLN A 131 9.61 3.55 -7.31
N LEU A 132 9.95 3.58 -6.02
CA LEU A 132 9.13 3.16 -4.89
C LEU A 132 9.35 4.12 -3.72
N GLY A 133 8.25 4.69 -3.23
CA GLY A 133 8.27 5.65 -2.14
C GLY A 133 6.93 5.71 -1.44
N PHE A 134 6.75 6.76 -0.63
CA PHE A 134 5.46 7.09 -0.06
C PHE A 134 5.26 8.60 0.04
N ILE A 135 3.99 9.01 0.11
CA ILE A 135 3.60 10.41 0.33
C ILE A 135 3.58 10.69 1.84
N GLY A 136 4.43 11.60 2.28
CA GLY A 136 4.44 12.16 3.63
C GLY A 136 4.17 13.67 3.58
N LYS A 137 5.21 14.45 3.81
CA LYS A 137 5.34 15.89 3.57
C LYS A 137 5.87 16.21 2.17
N SER A 138 5.92 15.22 1.28
CA SER A 138 6.30 15.32 -0.13
C SER A 138 5.66 16.52 -0.83
N THR A 139 6.37 17.15 -1.76
CA THR A 139 5.73 18.05 -2.73
C THR A 139 4.87 17.20 -3.66
N LEU A 140 3.56 17.51 -3.76
CA LEU A 140 2.65 16.79 -4.65
C LEU A 140 2.37 17.68 -5.86
N ILE A 141 2.66 17.16 -7.05
CA ILE A 141 2.36 17.86 -8.31
C ILE A 141 1.23 17.09 -9.00
N ILE A 142 0.10 17.76 -9.21
CA ILE A 142 -1.06 17.18 -9.88
C ILE A 142 -1.13 17.69 -11.31
N LEU A 143 -1.00 16.75 -12.24
CA LEU A 143 -1.24 16.94 -13.66
C LEU A 143 -2.67 16.51 -13.98
N VAL A 144 -3.40 17.35 -14.72
CA VAL A 144 -4.73 17.04 -15.22
C VAL A 144 -4.66 16.88 -16.73
#